data_AF-A0A8T3SS80-F1
#
_entry.id   AF-A0A8T3SS80-F1
#
_cell.length_a   1.000
_cell.length_b   1.000
_cell.length_c   1.000
_cell.angle_alpha   90.00
_cell.angle_beta   90.00
_cell.angle_gamma   90.00
#
_symmetry.space_group_name_H-M   'P 1'
#
loop_
_entity.id
_entity.type
_entity.pdbx_description
1 polymer ?
#
loop_
_entity_poly.entity_id
_entity_poly.type
_entity_poly.pdbx_seq_one_letter_code
_entity_poly.pdbx_strand_id
1 'polypeptide(L)'
;MSDQESRSQIELTIDNLLRRDLISRRTFMRRAGRGGLAFGAALTLPSLLAACATPGSSQSATLKWLNWPAYIDIDSVDESKYPSILAFTDQNGIPVEYNEGLLDNADFLSAYAPELRAGNSTGWDVMSPGGWVVERMARNGWLEELDHSKLPNWTANCADYAKGLWFDPDNKYSVWWQGGITGLAYDPNLTEREITSFDDLLDPAFSGRAGGFSDMRDMFGLTLLSLGVHPEDATVDDVKRAQEKLLAVPEGHFRGFYDNSYYDALAAGDLAICVAWSGDVSQMILNDNDQVKFVIPDSGGLRWNDNLVIPKFGANVENAHKLLNYYYDKAAATMLSEYVGYFTPVNGVSEQIAADAETARGEDDAETADYYDALAPTVVPSADQIDNTFPDKELTEDEEKQWNDLFEKVIGA
;
A
#
# COMPACT_ATOMS: atom_id res chain seq x y z
N MET A 1 -36.60 15.62 -9.43
CA MET A 1 -35.33 15.89 -10.13
C MET A 1 -34.34 14.93 -9.51
N SER A 2 -34.08 13.84 -10.22
CA SER A 2 -33.39 12.63 -9.74
C SER A 2 -31.88 12.84 -9.62
N ASP A 3 -31.24 12.03 -8.76
CA ASP A 3 -29.81 11.99 -8.37
C ASP A 3 -28.76 11.92 -9.50
N GLN A 4 -29.14 12.09 -10.76
CA GLN A 4 -28.29 11.87 -11.93
C GLN A 4 -27.62 13.15 -12.48
N GLU A 5 -27.86 14.32 -11.88
CA GLU A 5 -27.42 15.63 -12.43
C GLU A 5 -26.45 16.46 -11.56
N SER A 6 -25.92 15.92 -10.45
CA SER A 6 -24.88 16.61 -9.66
C SER A 6 -23.61 15.77 -9.54
N ARG A 7 -22.93 15.54 -10.67
CA ARG A 7 -21.57 14.99 -10.66
C ARG A 7 -20.68 15.89 -9.82
N SER A 8 -19.91 15.31 -8.91
CA SER A 8 -19.03 16.08 -8.03
C SER A 8 -17.99 16.85 -8.88
N GLN A 9 -17.45 17.96 -8.37
CA GLN A 9 -16.38 18.68 -9.09
C GLN A 9 -15.15 17.79 -9.32
N ILE A 10 -14.93 16.82 -8.43
CA ILE A 10 -13.87 15.82 -8.56
C ILE A 10 -14.15 14.91 -9.76
N GLU A 11 -15.35 14.34 -9.87
CA GLU A 11 -15.74 13.54 -11.04
C GLU A 11 -15.60 14.32 -12.35
N LEU A 12 -15.95 15.60 -12.36
CA LEU A 12 -15.79 16.46 -13.55
C LEU A 12 -14.32 16.72 -13.88
N THR A 13 -13.45 16.91 -12.88
CA THR A 13 -12.00 17.08 -13.10
C THR A 13 -11.37 15.78 -13.58
N ILE A 14 -11.72 14.63 -12.97
CA ILE A 14 -11.27 13.29 -13.38
C ILE A 14 -11.72 13.04 -14.83
N ASP A 15 -13.01 13.22 -15.13
CA ASP A 15 -13.53 13.11 -16.49
C ASP A 15 -12.78 14.01 -17.46
N ASN A 16 -12.45 15.25 -17.09
CA ASN A 16 -11.75 16.19 -17.98
C ASN A 16 -10.28 15.83 -18.20
N LEU A 17 -9.61 15.25 -17.19
CA LEU A 17 -8.27 14.69 -17.32
C LEU A 17 -8.30 13.48 -18.24
N LEU A 18 -9.17 12.51 -17.95
CA LEU A 18 -9.36 11.29 -18.76
C LEU A 18 -9.84 11.61 -20.19
N ARG A 19 -10.65 12.67 -20.38
CA ARG A 19 -11.15 13.10 -21.70
C ARG A 19 -10.11 13.84 -22.54
N ARG A 20 -9.15 14.54 -21.92
CA ARG A 20 -8.08 15.24 -22.67
C ARG A 20 -7.11 14.25 -23.34
N ASP A 21 -7.04 13.03 -22.83
CA ASP A 21 -6.24 11.92 -23.36
C ASP A 21 -7.05 10.89 -24.16
N LEU A 22 -8.25 11.26 -24.64
CA LEU A 22 -9.06 10.45 -25.56
C LEU A 22 -8.48 10.37 -26.99
N ILE A 23 -7.22 9.96 -27.12
CA ILE A 23 -6.70 9.13 -28.22
C ILE A 23 -5.57 8.25 -27.65
N SER A 24 -5.91 7.23 -26.87
CA SER A 24 -5.33 5.87 -26.93
C SER A 24 -5.57 5.06 -25.63
N ARG A 25 -6.85 4.76 -25.32
CA ARG A 25 -7.23 3.55 -24.53
C ARG A 25 -7.00 2.25 -25.32
N ARG A 26 -6.09 2.23 -26.30
CA ARG A 26 -5.85 1.09 -27.20
C ARG A 26 -4.35 0.92 -27.44
N THR A 27 -3.80 -0.19 -26.93
CA THR A 27 -2.48 -0.76 -27.29
C THR A 27 -1.27 -0.21 -26.52
N PHE A 28 -1.16 -0.47 -25.21
CA PHE A 28 0.18 -0.69 -24.63
C PHE A 28 0.27 -1.64 -23.41
N MET A 29 -0.79 -2.32 -23.00
CA MET A 29 -0.69 -3.42 -22.01
C MET A 29 -0.19 -4.74 -22.64
N ARG A 30 0.95 -4.71 -23.35
CA ARG A 30 1.60 -5.95 -23.82
C ARG A 30 3.11 -5.91 -24.08
N ARG A 31 3.82 -4.81 -23.78
CA ARG A 31 5.29 -4.75 -23.86
C ARG A 31 5.89 -3.70 -22.92
N ALA A 32 5.86 -3.94 -21.62
CA ALA A 32 6.86 -3.41 -20.70
C ALA A 32 7.53 -4.50 -19.84
N GLY A 33 7.44 -5.77 -20.28
CA GLY A 33 8.32 -6.82 -19.80
C GLY A 33 9.66 -6.81 -20.55
N ARG A 34 10.77 -6.65 -19.80
CA ARG A 34 12.19 -6.84 -20.14
C ARG A 34 13.00 -5.62 -20.59
N GLY A 35 13.66 -5.00 -19.61
CA GLY A 35 15.12 -4.97 -19.59
C GLY A 35 15.80 -3.66 -19.98
N GLY A 36 16.62 -3.15 -19.06
CA GLY A 36 17.86 -2.45 -19.43
C GLY A 36 17.99 -1.02 -18.90
N LEU A 37 18.83 -0.90 -17.86
CA LEU A 37 19.64 0.26 -17.53
C LEU A 37 19.96 1.20 -18.71
N ALA A 38 19.74 2.50 -18.54
CA ALA A 38 20.68 3.52 -19.03
C ALA A 38 20.49 4.87 -18.34
N PHE A 39 21.50 5.25 -17.54
CA PHE A 39 21.86 6.62 -17.18
C PHE A 39 21.85 7.57 -18.38
N GLY A 40 21.48 8.84 -18.19
CA GLY A 40 21.83 9.88 -19.15
C GLY A 40 21.17 11.24 -18.97
N ALA A 41 21.87 12.14 -18.29
CA ALA A 41 21.55 13.55 -18.10
C ALA A 41 21.43 14.37 -19.41
N ALA A 42 20.60 15.43 -19.41
CA ALA A 42 20.85 16.74 -20.03
C ALA A 42 19.59 17.64 -19.94
N LEU A 43 19.59 18.71 -19.13
CA LEU A 43 19.97 20.10 -19.46
C LEU A 43 18.77 21.05 -19.61
N THR A 44 18.59 21.86 -18.57
CA THR A 44 18.15 23.26 -18.49
C THR A 44 17.87 24.05 -19.78
N LEU A 45 16.76 24.81 -19.82
CA LEU A 45 16.69 26.29 -19.75
C LEU A 45 15.23 26.83 -19.96
N PRO A 46 14.94 28.09 -19.59
CA PRO A 46 13.66 28.55 -19.04
C PRO A 46 12.83 29.40 -20.01
N SER A 47 11.51 29.43 -19.79
CA SER A 47 10.62 30.39 -20.45
C SER A 47 9.89 31.24 -19.41
N LEU A 48 10.45 32.41 -19.18
CA LEU A 48 9.82 33.56 -18.51
C LEU A 48 8.53 33.95 -19.25
N LEU A 49 7.39 33.82 -18.59
CA LEU A 49 6.21 34.64 -18.86
C LEU A 49 5.74 35.27 -17.56
N ALA A 50 6.22 36.49 -17.33
CA ALA A 50 5.68 37.39 -16.32
C ALA A 50 4.25 37.78 -16.71
N ALA A 51 3.27 37.34 -15.92
CA ALA A 51 1.92 37.89 -15.93
C ALA A 51 1.65 38.49 -14.54
N CYS A 52 1.23 39.76 -14.53
CA CYS A 52 1.00 40.55 -13.33
C CYS A 52 -0.09 39.92 -12.46
N ALA A 53 0.26 39.46 -11.25
CA ALA A 53 -0.70 39.06 -10.24
C ALA A 53 -0.68 40.07 -9.08
N THR A 54 -1.87 40.54 -8.74
CA THR A 54 -2.20 41.35 -7.56
C THR A 54 -1.60 40.77 -6.26
N PRO A 55 -1.04 41.58 -5.35
CA PRO A 55 -0.51 41.10 -4.08
C PRO A 55 -1.68 40.76 -3.14
N GLY A 56 -1.93 39.46 -2.93
CA GLY A 56 -3.01 39.01 -2.04
C GLY A 56 -3.41 37.53 -2.10
N SER A 57 -2.62 36.65 -2.73
CA SER A 57 -2.73 35.21 -2.47
C SER A 57 -1.36 34.73 -2.00
N SER A 58 -1.30 34.15 -0.81
CA SER A 58 -0.16 33.30 -0.45
C SER A 58 -0.07 32.24 -1.52
N GLN A 59 1.00 32.22 -2.30
CA GLN A 59 1.33 31.08 -3.15
C GLN A 59 1.28 29.86 -2.22
N SER A 60 0.32 28.96 -2.42
CA SER A 60 0.18 27.79 -1.58
C SER A 60 1.50 27.04 -1.66
N ALA A 61 2.20 26.90 -0.54
CA ALA A 61 3.46 26.18 -0.50
C ALA A 61 3.25 24.76 -1.02
N THR A 62 4.18 24.27 -1.83
CA THR A 62 4.17 22.90 -2.37
C THR A 62 4.12 21.92 -1.22
N LEU A 63 3.10 21.05 -1.23
CA LEU A 63 2.93 19.98 -0.26
C LEU A 63 3.89 18.85 -0.60
N LYS A 64 4.69 18.40 0.37
CA LYS A 64 5.64 17.30 0.17
C LYS A 64 5.11 16.01 0.77
N TRP A 65 5.00 14.97 -0.05
CA TRP A 65 4.45 13.69 0.34
C TRP A 65 5.44 12.55 0.07
N LEU A 66 5.81 11.84 1.14
CA LEU A 66 6.59 10.61 1.10
C LEU A 66 5.67 9.39 1.21
N ASN A 67 5.74 8.48 0.25
CA ASN A 67 4.91 7.29 0.16
C ASN A 67 5.73 6.07 -0.27
N TRP A 68 5.08 4.91 -0.33
CA TRP A 68 5.62 3.68 -0.88
C TRP A 68 5.63 3.67 -2.42
N PRO A 69 6.52 2.91 -3.06
CA PRO A 69 6.43 2.60 -4.49
C PRO A 69 5.13 1.86 -4.84
N ALA A 70 4.55 2.14 -6.01
CA ALA A 70 3.33 1.48 -6.51
C ALA A 70 2.05 1.71 -5.66
N TYR A 71 2.04 2.74 -4.81
CA TYR A 71 0.86 3.12 -3.99
C TYR A 71 0.07 4.30 -4.56
N ILE A 72 0.32 4.69 -5.80
CA ILE A 72 -0.37 5.80 -6.47
C ILE A 72 -0.69 5.42 -7.91
N ASP A 73 -1.79 5.95 -8.44
CA ASP A 73 -2.15 5.83 -9.84
C ASP A 73 -1.18 6.59 -10.73
N ILE A 74 -0.78 5.96 -11.84
CA ILE A 74 0.18 6.50 -12.81
C ILE A 74 -0.49 6.64 -14.17
N ASP A 75 -0.19 7.74 -14.86
CA ASP A 75 -0.69 7.96 -16.21
C ASP A 75 -0.07 6.97 -17.21
N SER A 76 -0.93 6.34 -18.01
CA SER A 76 -0.53 5.31 -18.99
C SER A 76 0.38 5.80 -20.13
N VAL A 77 0.48 7.12 -20.34
CA VAL A 77 1.29 7.75 -21.40
C VAL A 77 2.55 8.39 -20.84
N ASP A 78 2.47 8.96 -19.63
CA ASP A 78 3.56 9.66 -18.97
C ASP A 78 3.69 9.20 -17.51
N GLU A 79 4.55 8.22 -17.28
CA GLU A 79 4.76 7.60 -15.96
C GLU A 79 5.24 8.58 -14.87
N SER A 80 5.61 9.81 -15.24
CA SER A 80 5.93 10.88 -14.28
C SER A 80 4.71 11.63 -13.75
N LYS A 81 3.51 11.31 -14.23
CA LYS A 81 2.25 11.94 -13.83
C LYS A 81 1.38 10.99 -13.03
N TYR A 82 0.78 11.54 -11.99
CA TYR A 82 -0.13 10.84 -11.08
C TYR A 82 -1.53 11.46 -11.18
N PRO A 83 -2.49 10.86 -11.92
CA PRO A 83 -3.79 11.46 -12.19
C PRO A 83 -4.55 11.94 -10.94
N SER A 84 -4.57 11.17 -9.84
CA SER A 84 -5.24 11.55 -8.61
C SER A 84 -4.59 12.75 -7.91
N ILE A 85 -3.27 12.88 -7.96
CA ILE A 85 -2.53 14.04 -7.44
C ILE A 85 -2.76 15.27 -8.33
N LEU A 86 -2.83 15.09 -9.65
CA LEU A 86 -3.15 16.17 -10.58
C LEU A 86 -4.58 16.68 -10.35
N ALA A 87 -5.54 15.79 -10.15
CA ALA A 87 -6.91 16.15 -9.81
C ALA A 87 -6.99 16.89 -8.46
N PHE A 88 -6.27 16.42 -7.44
CA PHE A 88 -6.14 17.14 -6.16
C PHE A 88 -5.57 18.55 -6.36
N THR A 89 -4.48 18.66 -7.13
CA THR A 89 -3.77 19.91 -7.40
C THR A 89 -4.68 20.92 -8.11
N ASP A 90 -5.42 20.47 -9.14
CA ASP A 90 -6.37 21.30 -9.88
C ASP A 90 -7.52 21.78 -8.98
N GLN A 91 -8.09 20.88 -8.19
CA GLN A 91 -9.20 21.20 -7.29
C GLN A 91 -8.80 22.19 -6.18
N ASN A 92 -7.61 22.03 -5.61
CA ASN A 92 -7.22 22.76 -4.39
C ASN A 92 -6.25 23.91 -4.64
N GLY A 93 -5.63 24.00 -5.83
CA GLY A 93 -4.56 24.94 -6.12
C GLY A 93 -3.29 24.69 -5.30
N ILE A 94 -3.08 23.44 -4.85
CA ILE A 94 -1.96 23.03 -4.01
C ILE A 94 -1.07 22.10 -4.83
N PRO A 95 0.12 22.56 -5.26
CA PRO A 95 1.06 21.67 -5.93
C PRO A 95 1.59 20.62 -4.94
N VAL A 96 1.80 19.40 -5.41
CA VAL A 96 2.32 18.28 -4.61
C VAL A 96 3.65 17.82 -5.19
N GLU A 97 4.66 17.72 -4.34
CA GLU A 97 5.92 17.01 -4.59
C GLU A 97 5.79 15.62 -3.98
N TYR A 98 5.61 14.61 -4.83
CA TYR A 98 5.41 13.22 -4.44
C TYR A 98 6.73 12.44 -4.56
N ASN A 99 7.02 11.58 -3.58
CA ASN A 99 8.25 10.79 -3.53
C ASN A 99 7.98 9.39 -2.98
N GLU A 100 8.52 8.38 -3.65
CA GLU A 100 8.36 6.96 -3.30
C GLU A 100 9.54 6.42 -2.48
N GLY A 101 10.16 7.27 -1.66
CA GLY A 101 11.37 6.94 -0.89
C GLY A 101 11.10 6.16 0.39
N LEU A 102 9.86 5.81 0.71
CA LEU A 102 9.53 4.91 1.81
C LEU A 102 9.59 3.47 1.30
N LEU A 103 10.75 2.83 1.44
CA LEU A 103 11.01 1.48 0.91
C LEU A 103 10.96 0.40 1.98
N ASP A 104 11.21 0.78 3.22
CA ASP A 104 11.19 -0.09 4.39
C ASP A 104 10.84 0.75 5.62
N ASN A 105 10.00 0.21 6.51
CA ASN A 105 9.50 0.92 7.67
C ASN A 105 10.60 1.18 8.73
N ALA A 106 11.53 0.24 8.92
CA ALA A 106 12.60 0.37 9.92
C ALA A 106 13.68 1.36 9.48
N ASP A 107 14.08 1.31 8.21
CA ASP A 107 15.00 2.26 7.59
C ASP A 107 14.39 3.66 7.54
N PHE A 108 13.11 3.78 7.15
CA PHE A 108 12.35 5.04 7.20
C PHE A 108 12.41 5.66 8.59
N LEU A 109 12.04 4.89 9.63
CA LEU A 109 12.02 5.39 10.99
C LEU A 109 13.43 5.78 11.47
N SER A 110 14.44 4.99 11.14
CA SER A 110 15.84 5.28 11.47
C SER A 110 16.36 6.55 10.81
N ALA A 111 15.91 6.86 9.59
CA ALA A 111 16.31 8.06 8.86
C ALA A 111 15.72 9.34 9.48
N TYR A 112 14.46 9.32 9.91
CA TYR A 112 13.75 10.54 10.36
C TYR A 112 13.66 10.73 11.88
N ALA A 113 13.77 9.65 12.67
CA ALA A 113 13.74 9.74 14.13
C ALA A 113 14.80 10.69 14.73
N PRO A 114 16.05 10.77 14.22
CA PRO A 114 17.03 11.72 14.72
C PRO A 114 16.60 13.19 14.57
N GLU A 115 16.02 13.55 13.42
CA GLU A 115 15.54 14.90 13.14
C GLU A 115 14.35 15.26 14.04
N LEU A 116 13.36 14.38 14.12
CA LEU A 116 12.18 14.57 14.96
C LEU A 116 12.54 14.68 16.45
N ARG A 117 13.50 13.85 16.92
CA ARG A 117 14.02 13.91 18.29
C ARG A 117 14.77 15.22 18.58
N ALA A 118 15.45 15.77 17.58
CA ALA A 118 16.13 17.07 17.69
C ALA A 118 15.15 18.27 17.61
N GLY A 119 13.86 18.04 17.35
CA GLY A 119 12.87 19.09 17.14
C GLY A 119 12.93 19.72 15.75
N ASN A 120 13.53 19.02 14.79
CA ASN A 120 13.63 19.46 13.41
C ASN A 120 12.51 18.84 12.56
N SER A 121 12.20 19.51 11.44
CA SER A 121 11.32 18.96 10.41
C SER A 121 11.98 17.78 9.71
N THR A 122 11.18 16.77 9.34
CA THR A 122 11.60 15.69 8.43
C THR A 122 11.82 16.17 6.99
N GLY A 123 11.31 17.37 6.66
CA GLY A 123 11.24 17.87 5.30
C GLY A 123 10.00 17.42 4.52
N TRP A 124 9.15 16.57 5.11
CA TRP A 124 7.90 16.07 4.53
C TRP A 124 6.69 16.64 5.27
N ASP A 125 5.60 16.89 4.55
CA ASP A 125 4.34 17.37 5.12
C ASP A 125 3.34 16.22 5.33
N VAL A 126 3.41 15.18 4.51
CA VAL A 126 2.65 13.94 4.63
C VAL A 126 3.60 12.76 4.46
N MET A 127 3.43 11.73 5.28
CA MET A 127 4.15 10.46 5.15
C MET A 127 3.15 9.30 5.23
N SER A 128 3.47 8.16 4.63
CA SER A 128 2.58 7.00 4.56
C SER A 128 3.07 5.74 5.32
N PRO A 129 3.53 5.82 6.59
CA PRO A 129 4.14 4.68 7.26
C PRO A 129 3.15 3.56 7.62
N GLY A 130 3.70 2.36 7.85
CA GLY A 130 2.95 1.22 8.37
C GLY A 130 2.53 1.42 9.83
N GLY A 131 1.49 0.70 10.25
CA GLY A 131 0.84 0.88 11.57
C GLY A 131 1.78 0.87 12.78
N TRP A 132 2.75 -0.04 12.84
CA TRP A 132 3.68 -0.11 13.98
C TRP A 132 4.65 1.09 14.02
N VAL A 133 4.97 1.69 12.87
CA VAL A 133 5.75 2.92 12.82
C VAL A 133 4.91 4.10 13.30
N VAL A 134 3.63 4.15 12.93
CA VAL A 134 2.68 5.14 13.46
C VAL A 134 2.63 5.08 14.99
N GLU A 135 2.47 3.88 15.57
CA GLU A 135 2.51 3.67 17.04
C GLU A 135 3.75 4.34 17.64
N ARG A 136 4.93 4.01 17.11
CA ARG A 136 6.19 4.47 17.69
C ARG A 136 6.34 5.98 17.56
N MET A 137 5.97 6.54 16.41
CA MET A 137 6.02 7.98 16.18
C MET A 137 5.02 8.73 17.08
N ALA A 138 3.80 8.20 17.26
CA ALA A 138 2.80 8.76 18.15
C ALA A 138 3.26 8.73 19.61
N ARG A 139 3.79 7.59 20.08
CA ARG A 139 4.35 7.42 21.44
C ARG A 139 5.47 8.40 21.75
N ASN A 140 6.31 8.72 20.76
CA ASN A 140 7.38 9.71 20.90
C ASN A 140 6.92 11.15 20.68
N GLY A 141 5.63 11.37 20.39
CA GLY A 141 5.05 12.69 20.17
C GLY A 141 5.56 13.37 18.90
N TRP A 142 5.91 12.60 17.87
CA TRP A 142 6.49 13.06 16.60
C TRP A 142 5.45 13.30 15.49
N LEU A 143 4.17 13.00 15.75
CA LEU A 143 3.07 13.28 14.84
C LEU A 143 2.21 14.43 15.34
N GLU A 144 1.63 15.20 14.42
CA GLU A 144 0.56 16.15 14.70
C GLU A 144 -0.74 15.39 14.99
N GLU A 145 -1.55 15.91 15.93
CA GLU A 145 -2.91 15.42 16.12
C GLU A 145 -3.78 15.89 14.95
N LEU A 146 -4.52 14.97 14.33
CA LEU A 146 -5.38 15.27 13.21
C LEU A 146 -6.60 16.06 13.68
N ASP A 147 -6.86 17.19 13.04
CA ASP A 147 -8.10 17.94 13.21
C ASP A 147 -9.19 17.31 12.34
N HIS A 148 -9.93 16.37 12.93
CA HIS A 148 -11.05 15.67 12.27
C HIS A 148 -12.15 16.60 11.74
N SER A 149 -12.27 17.83 12.25
CA SER A 149 -13.21 18.81 11.68
C SER A 149 -12.82 19.25 10.26
N LYS A 150 -11.54 19.05 9.89
CA LYS A 150 -11.00 19.27 8.53
C LYS A 150 -11.05 18.01 7.66
N LEU A 151 -11.57 16.89 8.19
CA LEU A 151 -11.68 15.60 7.50
C LEU A 151 -13.17 15.17 7.30
N PRO A 152 -14.04 16.01 6.69
CA PRO A 152 -15.45 15.67 6.50
C PRO A 152 -15.68 14.44 5.61
N ASN A 153 -14.85 14.21 4.59
CA ASN A 153 -14.95 13.03 3.72
C ASN A 153 -14.57 11.76 4.49
N TRP A 154 -13.52 11.84 5.33
CA TRP A 154 -13.17 10.75 6.23
C TRP A 154 -14.36 10.39 7.13
N THR A 155 -14.95 11.39 7.77
CA THR A 155 -16.10 11.21 8.65
C THR A 155 -17.29 10.57 7.92
N ALA A 156 -17.53 10.95 6.66
CA ALA A 156 -18.67 10.49 5.88
C ALA A 156 -18.46 9.11 5.24
N ASN A 157 -17.24 8.80 4.77
CA ASN A 157 -17.00 7.69 3.88
C ASN A 157 -16.07 6.61 4.45
N CYS A 158 -15.36 6.86 5.56
CA CYS A 158 -14.44 5.87 6.14
C CYS A 158 -15.17 4.58 6.52
N ALA A 159 -14.64 3.45 6.04
CA ALA A 159 -15.11 2.12 6.34
C ALA A 159 -14.90 1.77 7.82
N ASP A 160 -15.78 0.94 8.37
CA ASP A 160 -15.72 0.60 9.80
C ASP A 160 -14.51 -0.28 10.15
N TYR A 161 -14.09 -1.16 9.23
CA TYR A 161 -12.84 -1.90 9.39
C TYR A 161 -11.61 -1.00 9.37
N ALA A 162 -11.73 0.23 8.86
CA ALA A 162 -10.63 1.18 8.77
C ALA A 162 -10.51 2.15 9.96
N LYS A 163 -11.28 1.92 11.02
CA LYS A 163 -11.29 2.68 12.27
C LYS A 163 -10.82 1.79 13.42
N GLY A 164 -10.52 2.39 14.58
CA GLY A 164 -10.19 1.59 15.76
C GLY A 164 -8.88 0.82 15.61
N LEU A 165 -7.90 1.43 14.94
CA LEU A 165 -6.64 0.80 14.58
C LEU A 165 -5.85 0.47 15.85
N TRP A 166 -5.25 -0.71 15.94
CA TRP A 166 -4.59 -1.17 17.17
C TRP A 166 -3.47 -0.23 17.66
N PHE A 167 -2.82 0.47 16.74
CA PHE A 167 -1.75 1.44 16.99
C PHE A 167 -2.24 2.89 17.18
N ASP A 168 -3.47 3.20 16.77
CA ASP A 168 -4.10 4.52 16.88
C ASP A 168 -5.63 4.37 17.02
N PRO A 169 -6.13 3.92 18.18
CA PRO A 169 -7.52 3.48 18.32
C PRO A 169 -8.57 4.57 18.09
N ASP A 170 -8.19 5.83 18.32
CA ASP A 170 -9.06 6.99 18.14
C ASP A 170 -8.80 7.71 16.79
N ASN A 171 -7.98 7.13 15.90
CA ASN A 171 -7.50 7.75 14.65
C ASN A 171 -6.95 9.17 14.89
N LYS A 172 -6.26 9.36 16.02
CA LYS A 172 -5.84 10.66 16.52
C LYS A 172 -4.66 11.23 15.74
N TYR A 173 -3.78 10.38 15.24
CA TYR A 173 -2.56 10.76 14.52
C TYR A 173 -2.55 10.32 13.06
N SER A 174 -3.46 9.42 12.70
CA SER A 174 -3.43 8.73 11.41
C SER A 174 -4.82 8.43 10.86
N VAL A 175 -4.91 8.42 9.54
CA VAL A 175 -6.02 7.80 8.80
C VAL A 175 -5.45 6.70 7.91
N TRP A 176 -6.15 5.57 7.83
CA TRP A 176 -5.75 4.48 6.94
C TRP A 176 -5.65 5.03 5.51
N TRP A 177 -4.52 4.77 4.85
CA TRP A 177 -4.27 5.07 3.45
C TRP A 177 -4.71 3.93 2.53
N GLN A 178 -3.97 2.81 2.55
CA GLN A 178 -4.21 1.58 1.80
C GLN A 178 -3.73 0.39 2.62
N GLY A 179 -4.23 -0.80 2.35
CA GLY A 179 -3.88 -1.98 3.13
C GLY A 179 -4.05 -3.28 2.37
N GLY A 180 -3.85 -4.37 3.10
CA GLY A 180 -3.96 -5.70 2.54
C GLY A 180 -3.67 -6.77 3.58
N ILE A 181 -3.30 -7.94 3.07
CA ILE A 181 -3.06 -9.14 3.88
C ILE A 181 -1.69 -9.69 3.52
N THR A 182 -0.88 -10.01 4.52
CA THR A 182 0.29 -10.86 4.34
C THR A 182 -0.19 -12.31 4.40
N GLY A 183 0.10 -13.06 3.35
CA GLY A 183 -0.27 -14.46 3.19
C GLY A 183 0.77 -15.18 2.35
N LEU A 184 0.32 -16.14 1.53
CA LEU A 184 1.18 -16.87 0.61
C LEU A 184 0.77 -16.61 -0.83
N ALA A 185 1.75 -16.44 -1.71
CA ALA A 185 1.57 -16.51 -3.16
C ALA A 185 2.20 -17.77 -3.71
N TYR A 186 1.60 -18.35 -4.75
CA TYR A 186 2.13 -19.54 -5.41
C TYR A 186 1.70 -19.63 -6.88
N ASP A 187 2.49 -20.36 -7.66
CA ASP A 187 2.12 -20.78 -9.01
C ASP A 187 1.61 -22.24 -8.96
N PRO A 188 0.32 -22.50 -9.25
CA PRO A 188 -0.25 -23.84 -9.31
C PRO A 188 0.45 -24.77 -10.30
N ASN A 189 1.05 -24.24 -11.36
CA ASN A 189 1.78 -25.02 -12.35
C ASN A 189 3.14 -25.50 -11.82
N LEU A 190 3.70 -24.79 -10.84
CA LEU A 190 4.97 -25.14 -10.20
C LEU A 190 4.79 -25.96 -8.92
N THR A 191 3.68 -25.73 -8.22
CA THR A 191 3.34 -26.46 -6.98
C THR A 191 2.61 -27.77 -7.24
N GLU A 192 1.94 -27.89 -8.39
CA GLU A 192 1.12 -29.05 -8.80
C GLU A 192 0.01 -29.44 -7.79
N ARG A 193 -0.30 -28.55 -6.84
CA ARG A 193 -1.38 -28.72 -5.85
C ARG A 193 -1.88 -27.36 -5.36
N GLU A 194 -3.07 -27.34 -4.78
CA GLU A 194 -3.54 -26.17 -4.06
C GLU A 194 -2.77 -26.00 -2.74
N ILE A 195 -2.47 -24.75 -2.40
CA ILE A 195 -1.79 -24.37 -1.16
C ILE A 195 -2.85 -23.86 -0.19
N THR A 196 -2.79 -24.31 1.05
CA THR A 196 -3.82 -23.99 2.07
C THR A 196 -3.24 -23.63 3.42
N SER A 197 -1.98 -24.00 3.69
CA SER A 197 -1.38 -23.86 5.01
C SER A 197 -0.01 -23.19 4.94
N PHE A 198 0.40 -22.55 6.03
CA PHE A 198 1.78 -22.08 6.17
C PHE A 198 2.80 -23.23 6.08
N ASP A 199 2.43 -24.43 6.53
CA ASP A 199 3.31 -25.60 6.47
C ASP A 199 3.61 -26.04 5.04
N ASP A 200 2.74 -25.71 4.07
CA ASP A 200 3.04 -25.93 2.65
C ASP A 200 4.28 -25.14 2.20
N LEU A 201 4.50 -23.93 2.73
CA LEU A 201 5.70 -23.13 2.46
C LEU A 201 6.98 -23.85 2.90
N LEU A 202 6.89 -24.69 3.94
CA LEU A 202 8.02 -25.42 4.53
C LEU A 202 8.17 -26.84 3.96
N ASP A 203 7.33 -27.24 3.01
CA ASP A 203 7.34 -28.58 2.43
C ASP A 203 8.65 -28.83 1.64
N PRO A 204 9.42 -29.89 1.94
CA PRO A 204 10.65 -30.22 1.21
C PRO A 204 10.49 -30.34 -0.31
N ALA A 205 9.28 -30.57 -0.82
CA ALA A 205 8.98 -30.54 -2.25
C ALA A 205 9.34 -29.20 -2.93
N PHE A 206 9.37 -28.10 -2.17
CA PHE A 206 9.66 -26.76 -2.68
C PHE A 206 11.07 -26.26 -2.31
N SER A 207 11.96 -27.14 -1.84
CA SER A 207 13.33 -26.76 -1.47
C SER A 207 14.06 -26.06 -2.63
N GLY A 208 14.65 -24.90 -2.33
CA GLY A 208 15.33 -24.02 -3.28
C GLY A 208 14.40 -23.17 -4.15
N ARG A 209 13.08 -23.29 -3.95
CA ARG A 209 12.02 -22.57 -4.67
C ARG A 209 10.96 -21.96 -3.75
N ALA A 210 11.16 -22.03 -2.42
CA ALA A 210 10.36 -21.30 -1.45
C ALA A 210 10.97 -19.92 -1.18
N GLY A 211 10.14 -18.89 -1.00
CA GLY A 211 10.58 -17.54 -0.62
C GLY A 211 10.03 -17.12 0.75
N GLY A 212 10.90 -16.63 1.64
CA GLY A 212 10.50 -15.99 2.89
C GLY A 212 10.56 -14.47 2.78
N PHE A 213 10.05 -13.76 3.78
CA PHE A 213 10.22 -12.31 3.90
C PHE A 213 11.41 -11.92 4.76
N SER A 214 12.08 -10.83 4.41
CA SER A 214 13.10 -10.21 5.27
C SER A 214 12.50 -9.32 6.36
N ASP A 215 11.20 -9.04 6.32
CA ASP A 215 10.48 -8.39 7.41
C ASP A 215 10.20 -9.38 8.55
N MET A 216 10.68 -9.03 9.74
CA MET A 216 10.58 -9.84 10.95
C MET A 216 9.12 -10.03 11.40
N ARG A 217 8.27 -9.00 11.27
CA ARG A 217 6.88 -9.02 11.74
C ARG A 217 6.06 -9.94 10.86
N ASP A 218 6.22 -9.84 9.54
CA ASP A 218 5.49 -10.67 8.58
C ASP A 218 5.87 -12.16 8.70
N MET A 219 7.18 -12.45 8.68
CA MET A 219 7.65 -13.82 8.69
C MET A 219 7.35 -14.53 10.02
N PHE A 220 7.61 -13.87 11.16
CA PHE A 220 7.24 -14.46 12.45
C PHE A 220 5.73 -14.45 12.69
N GLY A 221 4.99 -13.43 12.25
CA GLY A 221 3.54 -13.37 12.44
C GLY A 221 2.83 -14.55 11.77
N LEU A 222 3.14 -14.85 10.50
CA LEU A 222 2.59 -16.04 9.83
C LEU A 222 3.04 -17.35 10.50
N THR A 223 4.29 -17.41 10.96
CA THR A 223 4.80 -18.59 11.67
C THR A 223 4.09 -18.79 13.02
N LEU A 224 3.83 -17.73 13.77
CA LEU A 224 3.10 -17.75 15.04
C LEU A 224 1.66 -18.22 14.83
N LEU A 225 0.98 -17.70 13.80
CA LEU A 225 -0.36 -18.16 13.41
C LEU A 225 -0.36 -19.65 13.11
N SER A 226 0.64 -20.15 12.38
CA SER A 226 0.79 -21.60 12.12
C SER A 226 1.00 -22.46 13.38
N LEU A 227 1.38 -21.84 14.49
CA LEU A 227 1.53 -22.47 15.81
C LEU A 227 0.29 -22.27 16.70
N GLY A 228 -0.77 -21.65 16.19
CA GLY A 228 -1.99 -21.32 16.92
C GLY A 228 -1.81 -20.17 17.91
N VAL A 229 -0.84 -19.28 17.67
CA VAL A 229 -0.57 -18.09 18.50
C VAL A 229 -0.93 -16.86 17.70
N HIS A 230 -1.86 -16.05 18.22
CA HIS A 230 -2.18 -14.76 17.63
C HIS A 230 -1.01 -13.77 17.87
N PRO A 231 -0.50 -13.09 16.82
CA PRO A 231 0.66 -12.22 16.93
C PRO A 231 0.56 -11.20 18.06
N GLU A 232 -0.61 -10.56 18.23
CA GLU A 232 -0.87 -9.55 19.25
C GLU A 232 -0.65 -10.04 20.69
N ASP A 233 -0.82 -11.34 20.94
CA ASP A 233 -0.66 -11.98 22.24
C ASP A 233 0.71 -12.66 22.42
N ALA A 234 1.54 -12.68 21.38
CA ALA A 234 2.76 -13.49 21.34
C ALA A 234 3.80 -13.05 22.38
N THR A 235 4.33 -14.02 23.13
CA THR A 235 5.46 -13.82 24.04
C THR A 235 6.79 -14.07 23.33
N VAL A 236 7.91 -13.67 23.95
CA VAL A 236 9.25 -13.99 23.45
C VAL A 236 9.48 -15.50 23.35
N ASP A 237 8.87 -16.31 24.23
CA ASP A 237 9.00 -17.77 24.15
C ASP A 237 8.19 -18.34 22.97
N ASP A 238 7.07 -17.73 22.60
CA ASP A 238 6.33 -18.09 21.39
C ASP A 238 7.16 -17.79 20.14
N VAL A 239 7.85 -16.66 20.11
CA VAL A 239 8.74 -16.30 19.00
C VAL A 239 9.96 -17.22 18.92
N LYS A 240 10.50 -17.70 20.04
CA LYS A 240 11.52 -18.76 20.01
C LYS A 240 10.99 -20.05 19.38
N ARG A 241 9.73 -20.44 19.68
CA ARG A 241 9.10 -21.61 19.03
C ARG A 241 8.90 -21.38 17.53
N ALA A 242 8.53 -20.17 17.12
CA ALA A 242 8.46 -19.79 15.71
C ALA A 242 9.83 -19.87 15.02
N GLN A 243 10.88 -19.32 15.64
CA GLN A 243 12.26 -19.44 15.18
C GLN A 243 12.67 -20.92 15.03
N GLU A 244 12.44 -21.75 16.06
CA GLU A 244 12.77 -23.18 16.02
C GLU A 244 12.08 -23.89 14.87
N LYS A 245 10.82 -23.55 14.57
CA LYS A 245 10.08 -24.09 13.41
C LYS A 245 10.74 -23.72 12.09
N LEU A 246 11.16 -22.45 11.92
CA LEU A 246 11.84 -22.01 10.69
C LEU A 246 13.25 -22.60 10.55
N LEU A 247 14.01 -22.71 11.64
CA LEU A 247 15.35 -23.30 11.64
C LEU A 247 15.35 -24.83 11.51
N ALA A 248 14.21 -25.50 11.71
CA ALA A 248 14.09 -26.94 11.50
C ALA A 248 14.07 -27.34 10.01
N VAL A 249 13.87 -26.37 9.12
CA VAL A 249 13.85 -26.59 7.68
C VAL A 249 15.29 -26.70 7.16
N PRO A 250 15.60 -27.60 6.20
CA PRO A 250 16.97 -27.76 5.71
C PRO A 250 17.56 -26.48 5.10
N GLU A 251 18.87 -26.27 5.30
CA GLU A 251 19.63 -25.19 4.63
C GLU A 251 19.41 -25.25 3.11
N GLY A 252 19.13 -24.10 2.51
CA GLY A 252 18.81 -23.98 1.08
C GLY A 252 17.35 -24.33 0.72
N HIS A 253 16.46 -24.57 1.69
CA HIS A 253 15.03 -24.66 1.43
C HIS A 253 14.46 -23.35 0.91
N PHE A 254 14.69 -22.25 1.64
CA PHE A 254 14.38 -20.93 1.14
C PHE A 254 15.44 -20.54 0.10
N ARG A 255 14.98 -20.14 -1.09
CA ARG A 255 15.83 -19.55 -2.12
C ARG A 255 16.46 -18.24 -1.64
N GLY A 256 15.70 -17.50 -0.84
CA GLY A 256 16.08 -16.26 -0.22
C GLY A 256 14.97 -15.73 0.70
N PHE A 257 15.33 -14.68 1.43
CA PHE A 257 14.41 -13.83 2.17
C PHE A 257 14.36 -12.48 1.45
N TYR A 258 13.15 -12.01 1.17
CA TYR A 258 12.91 -10.92 0.23
C TYR A 258 12.16 -9.78 0.90
N ASP A 259 12.47 -8.56 0.46
CA ASP A 259 11.59 -7.39 0.49
C ASP A 259 10.67 -7.44 -0.75
N ASN A 260 10.18 -6.31 -1.28
CA ASN A 260 9.39 -6.28 -2.52
C ASN A 260 10.05 -6.98 -3.74
N SER A 261 11.34 -7.29 -3.72
CA SER A 261 12.02 -8.06 -4.76
C SER A 261 11.50 -9.49 -4.96
N TYR A 262 10.64 -10.02 -4.07
CA TYR A 262 9.95 -11.30 -4.31
C TYR A 262 9.06 -11.25 -5.56
N TYR A 263 8.52 -10.09 -5.91
CA TYR A 263 7.63 -9.91 -7.06
C TYR A 263 8.26 -10.44 -8.34
N ASP A 264 9.46 -9.94 -8.67
CA ASP A 264 10.19 -10.33 -9.88
C ASP A 264 10.58 -11.82 -9.86
N ALA A 265 10.97 -12.34 -8.69
CA ALA A 265 11.35 -13.74 -8.54
C ALA A 265 10.16 -14.69 -8.73
N LEU A 266 8.98 -14.32 -8.21
CA LEU A 266 7.75 -15.06 -8.42
C LEU A 266 7.27 -14.98 -9.88
N ALA A 267 7.26 -13.77 -10.46
CA ALA A 267 6.87 -13.57 -11.86
C ALA A 267 7.78 -14.30 -12.85
N ALA A 268 9.08 -14.45 -12.53
CA ALA A 268 10.04 -15.20 -13.33
C ALA A 268 9.89 -16.73 -13.21
N GLY A 269 9.09 -17.23 -12.25
CA GLY A 269 8.95 -18.67 -11.95
C GLY A 269 10.12 -19.26 -11.15
N ASP A 270 10.98 -18.41 -10.59
CA ASP A 270 12.08 -18.83 -9.71
C ASP A 270 11.55 -19.35 -8.37
N LEU A 271 10.44 -18.77 -7.89
CA LEU A 271 9.71 -19.21 -6.70
C LEU A 271 8.47 -20.01 -7.11
N ALA A 272 8.25 -21.15 -6.48
CA ALA A 272 7.00 -21.91 -6.60
C ALA A 272 5.96 -21.44 -5.59
N ILE A 273 6.41 -21.01 -4.41
CA ILE A 273 5.62 -20.53 -3.29
C ILE A 273 6.43 -19.50 -2.50
N CYS A 274 5.81 -18.45 -1.99
CA CYS A 274 6.45 -17.49 -1.10
C CYS A 274 5.46 -16.82 -0.16
N VAL A 275 5.97 -16.23 0.92
CA VAL A 275 5.24 -15.17 1.63
C VAL A 275 5.05 -13.99 0.66
N ALA A 276 3.88 -13.35 0.71
CA ALA A 276 3.55 -12.24 -0.18
C ALA A 276 2.52 -11.29 0.44
N TRP A 277 2.51 -10.04 -0.01
CA TRP A 277 1.45 -9.09 0.26
C TRP A 277 0.36 -9.22 -0.80
N SER A 278 -0.90 -9.28 -0.36
CA SER A 278 -2.06 -9.51 -1.24
C SER A 278 -2.17 -8.48 -2.35
N GLY A 279 -1.86 -7.23 -2.05
CA GLY A 279 -1.90 -6.13 -3.00
C GLY A 279 -0.96 -6.36 -4.19
N ASP A 280 0.29 -6.73 -3.93
CA ASP A 280 1.28 -6.98 -4.98
C ASP A 280 0.87 -8.17 -5.85
N VAL A 281 0.28 -9.20 -5.25
CA VAL A 281 -0.23 -10.37 -6.00
C VAL A 281 -1.44 -9.99 -6.83
N SER A 282 -2.33 -9.12 -6.32
CA SER A 282 -3.41 -8.55 -7.12
C SER A 282 -2.85 -7.79 -8.32
N GLN A 283 -1.87 -6.91 -8.13
CA GLN A 283 -1.21 -6.19 -9.23
C GLN A 283 -0.56 -7.16 -10.23
N MET A 284 0.05 -8.24 -9.76
CA MET A 284 0.64 -9.25 -10.63
C MET A 284 -0.41 -9.98 -11.47
N ILE A 285 -1.52 -10.41 -10.87
CA ILE A 285 -2.62 -11.09 -11.57
C ILE A 285 -3.23 -10.17 -12.63
N LEU A 286 -3.36 -8.88 -12.32
CA LEU A 286 -3.96 -7.89 -13.20
C LEU A 286 -3.05 -7.49 -14.37
N ASN A 287 -1.73 -7.45 -14.18
CA ASN A 287 -0.82 -6.84 -15.16
C ASN A 287 0.15 -7.82 -15.85
N ASP A 288 0.60 -8.86 -15.16
CA ASP A 288 1.81 -9.60 -15.57
C ASP A 288 1.65 -11.13 -15.62
N ASN A 289 0.85 -11.72 -14.72
CA ASN A 289 0.79 -13.17 -14.54
C ASN A 289 -0.52 -13.64 -13.88
N ASP A 290 -1.51 -14.01 -14.70
CA ASP A 290 -2.80 -14.55 -14.27
C ASP A 290 -2.73 -15.97 -13.66
N GLN A 291 -1.56 -16.60 -13.65
CA GLN A 291 -1.36 -17.95 -13.11
C GLN A 291 -1.13 -17.96 -11.60
N VAL A 292 -0.60 -16.86 -11.04
CA VAL A 292 -0.30 -16.79 -9.62
C VAL A 292 -1.58 -16.70 -8.82
N LYS A 293 -1.60 -17.38 -7.67
CA LYS A 293 -2.68 -17.30 -6.70
C LYS A 293 -2.17 -16.75 -5.38
N PHE A 294 -3.03 -15.98 -4.71
CA PHE A 294 -2.86 -15.60 -3.31
C PHE A 294 -3.74 -16.47 -2.42
N VAL A 295 -3.22 -16.87 -1.26
CA VAL A 295 -3.98 -17.61 -0.25
C VAL A 295 -3.65 -17.07 1.14
N ILE A 296 -4.70 -16.89 1.94
CA ILE A 296 -4.59 -16.73 3.39
C ILE A 296 -4.52 -18.13 3.96
N PRO A 297 -3.44 -18.53 4.65
CA PRO A 297 -3.37 -19.84 5.28
C PRO A 297 -4.59 -20.13 6.16
N ASP A 298 -4.95 -21.40 6.31
CA ASP A 298 -6.03 -21.84 7.22
C ASP A 298 -5.80 -21.39 8.68
N SER A 299 -4.54 -21.16 9.05
CA SER A 299 -4.14 -20.61 10.35
C SER A 299 -4.34 -19.09 10.49
N GLY A 300 -4.69 -18.42 9.41
CA GLY A 300 -4.84 -16.97 9.30
C GLY A 300 -3.68 -16.28 8.56
N GLY A 301 -3.91 -15.00 8.25
CA GLY A 301 -2.91 -14.08 7.70
C GLY A 301 -2.73 -12.84 8.57
N LEU A 302 -1.80 -11.97 8.18
CA LEU A 302 -1.57 -10.70 8.89
C LEU A 302 -2.28 -9.57 8.16
N ARG A 303 -3.04 -8.77 8.88
CA ARG A 303 -3.64 -7.55 8.34
C ARG A 303 -2.65 -6.41 8.53
N TRP A 304 -2.22 -5.83 7.43
CA TRP A 304 -1.39 -4.63 7.41
C TRP A 304 -2.15 -3.48 6.78
N ASN A 305 -1.77 -2.29 7.21
CA ASN A 305 -2.28 -1.05 6.66
C ASN A 305 -1.22 0.03 6.79
N ASP A 306 -1.05 0.77 5.71
CA ASP A 306 -0.30 2.02 5.67
C ASP A 306 -1.24 3.19 5.90
N ASN A 307 -0.66 4.28 6.38
CA ASN A 307 -1.44 5.34 7.00
C ASN A 307 -0.93 6.69 6.61
N LEU A 308 -1.82 7.60 6.25
CA LEU A 308 -1.44 8.99 6.05
C LEU A 308 -1.28 9.67 7.42
N VAL A 309 -0.08 10.19 7.67
CA VAL A 309 0.25 10.93 8.89
C VAL A 309 0.86 12.30 8.56
N ILE A 310 0.74 13.23 9.51
CA ILE A 310 1.36 14.56 9.44
C ILE A 310 2.49 14.60 10.49
N PRO A 311 3.77 14.64 10.10
CA PRO A 311 4.87 14.79 11.06
C PRO A 311 4.84 16.15 11.73
N LYS A 312 5.34 16.21 12.97
CA LYS A 312 5.58 17.47 13.65
C LYS A 312 6.61 18.33 12.94
N PHE A 313 6.58 19.62 13.28
CA PHE A 313 7.53 20.64 12.82
C PHE A 313 7.46 20.91 11.30
N GLY A 314 6.46 20.37 10.61
CA GLY A 314 6.13 20.70 9.23
C GLY A 314 5.47 22.08 9.10
N ALA A 315 5.55 22.66 7.89
CA ALA A 315 5.01 24.00 7.63
C ALA A 315 3.61 23.98 7.02
N ASN A 316 3.20 22.88 6.36
CA ASN A 316 1.99 22.82 5.53
C ASN A 316 0.85 21.98 6.14
N VAL A 317 0.68 21.98 7.46
CA VAL A 317 -0.31 21.16 8.18
C VAL A 317 -1.73 21.31 7.62
N GLU A 318 -2.17 22.53 7.26
CA GLU A 318 -3.51 22.74 6.69
C GLU A 318 -3.68 22.11 5.31
N ASN A 319 -2.66 22.16 4.46
CA ASN A 319 -2.69 21.55 3.14
C ASN A 319 -2.60 20.02 3.24
N ALA A 320 -1.85 19.50 4.21
CA ALA A 320 -1.79 18.08 4.51
C ALA A 320 -3.19 17.53 4.88
N HIS A 321 -3.95 18.22 5.75
CA HIS A 321 -5.33 17.82 6.05
C HIS A 321 -6.23 17.77 4.81
N LYS A 322 -6.06 18.71 3.86
CA LYS A 322 -6.82 18.69 2.60
C LYS A 322 -6.48 17.46 1.76
N LEU A 323 -5.21 17.05 1.69
CA LEU A 323 -4.79 15.84 0.99
C LEU A 323 -5.39 14.59 1.65
N LEU A 324 -5.24 14.47 2.98
CA LEU A 324 -5.81 13.36 3.76
C LEU A 324 -7.32 13.26 3.52
N ASN A 325 -8.04 14.38 3.57
CA ASN A 325 -9.48 14.41 3.33
C ASN A 325 -9.86 14.11 1.87
N TYR A 326 -9.06 14.56 0.89
CA TYR A 326 -9.34 14.37 -0.53
C TYR A 326 -9.42 12.89 -0.89
N TYR A 327 -8.49 12.07 -0.41
CA TYR A 327 -8.48 10.65 -0.73
C TYR A 327 -9.59 9.82 -0.06
N TYR A 328 -10.33 10.41 0.87
CA TYR A 328 -11.58 9.83 1.39
C TYR A 328 -12.81 10.25 0.57
N ASP A 329 -12.66 11.06 -0.47
CA ASP A 329 -13.69 11.25 -1.48
C ASP A 329 -13.86 9.96 -2.31
N LYS A 330 -15.10 9.56 -2.59
CA LYS A 330 -15.36 8.28 -3.28
C LYS A 330 -14.80 8.25 -4.70
N ALA A 331 -14.85 9.35 -5.44
CA ALA A 331 -14.36 9.38 -6.82
C ALA A 331 -12.82 9.33 -6.85
N ALA A 332 -12.16 10.07 -5.96
CA ALA A 332 -10.71 10.01 -5.80
C ALA A 332 -10.25 8.60 -5.37
N ALA A 333 -10.93 8.00 -4.39
CA ALA A 333 -10.63 6.66 -3.90
C ALA A 333 -10.87 5.58 -4.96
N THR A 334 -11.95 5.71 -5.75
CA THR A 334 -12.26 4.77 -6.85
C THR A 334 -11.18 4.83 -7.92
N MET A 335 -10.86 6.02 -8.44
CA MET A 335 -9.79 6.19 -9.44
C MET A 335 -8.46 5.60 -8.98
N LEU A 336 -8.10 5.80 -7.71
CA LEU A 336 -6.89 5.19 -7.15
C LEU A 336 -7.00 3.66 -7.08
N SER A 337 -8.11 3.14 -6.56
CA SER A 337 -8.32 1.71 -6.34
C SER A 337 -8.42 0.94 -7.66
N GLU A 338 -8.96 1.56 -8.71
CA GLU A 338 -8.98 1.03 -10.07
C GLU A 338 -7.58 0.79 -10.64
N TYR A 339 -6.58 1.54 -10.18
CA TYR A 339 -5.19 1.36 -10.61
C TYR A 339 -4.42 0.45 -9.65
N VAL A 340 -4.43 0.75 -8.35
CA VAL A 340 -3.56 0.11 -7.34
C VAL A 340 -4.15 -1.20 -6.80
N GLY A 341 -5.47 -1.34 -6.76
CA GLY A 341 -6.14 -2.61 -6.41
C GLY A 341 -5.94 -3.11 -4.98
N TYR A 342 -5.43 -2.28 -4.07
CA TYR A 342 -5.29 -2.61 -2.65
C TYR A 342 -6.61 -2.42 -1.89
N PHE A 343 -6.65 -2.81 -0.62
CA PHE A 343 -7.79 -2.52 0.23
C PHE A 343 -7.93 -1.02 0.45
N THR A 344 -9.08 -0.49 0.03
CA THR A 344 -9.44 0.92 0.19
C THR A 344 -10.11 1.15 1.54
N PRO A 345 -9.85 2.26 2.25
CA PRO A 345 -10.53 2.57 3.52
C PRO A 345 -11.89 3.26 3.31
N VAL A 346 -12.40 3.32 2.08
CA VAL A 346 -13.54 4.15 1.67
C VAL A 346 -14.74 3.29 1.26
N ASN A 347 -15.87 3.47 1.95
CA ASN A 347 -17.12 2.79 1.63
C ASN A 347 -17.65 3.17 0.24
N GLY A 348 -18.18 2.20 -0.50
CA GLY A 348 -18.81 2.42 -1.80
C GLY A 348 -17.88 2.31 -3.00
N VAL A 349 -16.57 2.11 -2.79
CA VAL A 349 -15.60 2.00 -3.90
C VAL A 349 -15.82 0.72 -4.71
N SER A 350 -16.00 -0.42 -4.04
CA SER A 350 -16.28 -1.71 -4.73
C SER A 350 -17.52 -1.60 -5.63
N GLU A 351 -18.60 -1.00 -5.12
CA GLU A 351 -19.83 -0.77 -5.86
C GLU A 351 -19.65 0.20 -7.03
N GLN A 352 -18.79 1.21 -6.85
CA GLN A 352 -18.48 2.17 -7.91
C GLN A 352 -17.68 1.52 -9.04
N ILE A 353 -16.63 0.74 -8.72
CA ILE A 353 -15.86 -0.03 -9.73
C ILE A 353 -16.78 -0.98 -10.50
N ALA A 354 -17.72 -1.66 -9.81
CA ALA A 354 -18.70 -2.50 -10.48
C ALA A 354 -19.65 -1.70 -11.41
N ALA A 355 -20.03 -0.48 -11.04
CA ALA A 355 -20.82 0.40 -11.91
C ALA A 355 -20.00 0.90 -13.12
N ASP A 356 -18.70 1.12 -12.94
CA ASP A 356 -17.78 1.48 -14.01
C ASP A 356 -17.56 0.31 -14.98
N ALA A 357 -17.61 -0.94 -14.50
CA ALA A 357 -17.68 -2.15 -15.34
C ALA A 357 -18.93 -2.16 -16.24
N GLU A 358 -20.12 -1.85 -15.71
CA GLU A 358 -21.36 -1.76 -16.49
C GLU A 358 -21.29 -0.66 -17.56
N THR A 359 -20.63 0.45 -17.24
CA THR A 359 -20.43 1.57 -18.16
C THR A 359 -19.49 1.16 -19.30
N ALA A 360 -18.34 0.54 -18.98
CA ALA A 360 -17.42 0.00 -19.98
C ALA A 360 -18.13 -1.01 -20.91
N ARG A 361 -18.98 -1.86 -20.36
CA ARG A 361 -19.79 -2.81 -21.14
C ARG A 361 -20.78 -2.12 -22.08
N GLY A 362 -21.39 -1.02 -21.63
CA GLY A 362 -22.27 -0.18 -22.45
C GLY A 362 -21.54 0.58 -23.57
N GLU A 363 -20.23 0.77 -23.44
CA GLU A 363 -19.35 1.40 -24.43
C GLU A 363 -18.67 0.37 -25.38
N ASP A 364 -19.10 -0.89 -25.34
CA ASP A 364 -18.51 -2.02 -26.06
C ASP A 364 -17.02 -2.27 -25.71
N ASP A 365 -16.61 -1.95 -24.48
CA ASP A 365 -15.27 -2.19 -23.93
C ASP A 365 -15.27 -3.37 -22.95
N ALA A 366 -15.32 -4.58 -23.50
CA ALA A 366 -15.37 -5.81 -22.72
C ALA A 366 -14.10 -6.07 -21.88
N GLU A 367 -12.93 -5.62 -22.34
CA GLU A 367 -11.66 -5.83 -21.63
C GLU A 367 -11.64 -5.04 -20.31
N THR A 368 -12.00 -3.76 -20.37
CA THR A 368 -12.13 -2.91 -19.17
C THR A 368 -13.25 -3.40 -18.26
N ALA A 369 -14.38 -3.85 -18.81
CA ALA A 369 -15.46 -4.40 -18.01
C ALA A 369 -15.03 -5.67 -17.24
N ASP A 370 -14.38 -6.62 -17.91
CA ASP A 370 -13.89 -7.85 -17.30
C ASP A 370 -12.82 -7.55 -16.22
N TYR A 371 -11.96 -6.56 -16.46
CA TYR A 371 -10.99 -6.07 -15.48
C TYR A 371 -11.68 -5.54 -14.21
N TYR A 372 -12.63 -4.62 -14.35
CA TYR A 372 -13.34 -4.05 -13.21
C TYR A 372 -14.23 -5.07 -12.49
N ASP A 373 -14.85 -6.01 -13.21
CA ASP A 373 -15.60 -7.13 -12.61
C ASP A 373 -14.69 -8.02 -11.74
N ALA A 374 -13.44 -8.24 -12.15
CA ALA A 374 -12.45 -8.99 -11.38
C ALA A 374 -11.91 -8.20 -10.17
N LEU A 375 -11.75 -6.88 -10.32
CA LEU A 375 -11.17 -5.99 -9.31
C LEU A 375 -12.15 -5.57 -8.20
N ALA A 376 -13.40 -5.28 -8.57
CA ALA A 376 -14.41 -4.79 -7.64
C ALA A 376 -14.51 -5.61 -6.33
N PRO A 377 -14.53 -6.96 -6.33
CA PRO A 377 -14.61 -7.73 -5.10
C PRO A 377 -13.31 -7.79 -4.28
N THR A 378 -12.18 -7.33 -4.81
CA THR A 378 -10.86 -7.47 -4.15
C THR A 378 -10.41 -6.22 -3.42
N VAL A 379 -10.95 -5.04 -3.76
CA VAL A 379 -10.54 -3.76 -3.15
C VAL A 379 -11.15 -3.51 -1.76
N VAL A 380 -12.03 -4.40 -1.29
CA VAL A 380 -12.62 -4.36 0.06
C VAL A 380 -12.47 -5.75 0.68
N PRO A 381 -11.94 -5.86 1.92
CA PRO A 381 -11.83 -7.15 2.57
C PRO A 381 -13.21 -7.75 2.85
N SER A 382 -13.36 -9.05 2.59
CA SER A 382 -14.55 -9.80 2.99
C SER A 382 -14.60 -10.00 4.51
N ALA A 383 -15.79 -10.29 5.05
CA ALA A 383 -15.93 -10.60 6.47
C ALA A 383 -15.05 -11.79 6.89
N ASP A 384 -14.99 -12.84 6.08
CA ASP A 384 -14.14 -14.01 6.34
C ASP A 384 -12.65 -13.64 6.34
N GLN A 385 -12.22 -12.71 5.47
CA GLN A 385 -10.85 -12.20 5.48
C GLN A 385 -10.57 -11.38 6.74
N ILE A 386 -11.50 -10.54 7.19
CA ILE A 386 -11.34 -9.77 8.43
C ILE A 386 -11.25 -10.72 9.64
N ASP A 387 -12.14 -11.71 9.71
CA ASP A 387 -12.21 -12.66 10.82
C ASP A 387 -11.00 -13.62 10.87
N ASN A 388 -10.37 -13.89 9.72
CA ASN A 388 -9.20 -14.76 9.59
C ASN A 388 -7.88 -13.99 9.39
N THR A 389 -7.85 -12.69 9.71
CA THR A 389 -6.61 -11.90 9.70
C THR A 389 -6.38 -11.15 11.00
N PHE A 390 -5.12 -11.14 11.42
CA PHE A 390 -4.71 -10.65 12.72
C PHE A 390 -3.79 -9.44 12.58
N PRO A 391 -3.92 -8.43 13.45
CA PRO A 391 -3.01 -7.30 13.45
C PRO A 391 -1.62 -7.72 13.93
N ASP A 392 -0.66 -6.84 13.71
CA ASP A 392 0.64 -6.91 14.37
C ASP A 392 0.54 -6.66 15.88
N LYS A 393 1.59 -7.09 16.59
CA LYS A 393 1.80 -6.76 17.99
C LYS A 393 2.46 -5.39 18.17
N GLU A 394 1.93 -4.61 19.11
CA GLU A 394 2.67 -3.49 19.70
C GLU A 394 3.88 -4.04 20.48
N LEU A 395 5.08 -3.83 19.94
CA LEU A 395 6.32 -4.27 20.59
C LEU A 395 6.94 -3.14 21.39
N THR A 396 7.36 -3.47 22.61
CA THR A 396 8.33 -2.63 23.32
C THR A 396 9.69 -2.67 22.61
N GLU A 397 10.54 -1.67 22.85
CA GLU A 397 11.89 -1.64 22.24
C GLU A 397 12.72 -2.89 22.61
N ASP A 398 12.56 -3.38 23.83
CA ASP A 398 13.25 -4.58 24.32
C ASP A 398 12.70 -5.86 23.67
N GLU A 399 11.38 -5.96 23.46
CA GLU A 399 10.79 -7.09 22.73
C GLU A 399 11.19 -7.08 21.26
N GLU A 400 11.10 -5.93 20.59
CA GLU A 400 11.48 -5.77 19.19
C GLU A 400 12.94 -6.12 18.97
N LYS A 401 13.84 -5.68 19.86
CA LYS A 401 15.24 -6.08 19.80
C LYS A 401 15.39 -7.60 19.94
N GLN A 402 14.70 -8.21 20.91
CA GLN A 402 14.78 -9.66 21.11
C GLN A 402 14.23 -10.44 19.91
N TRP A 403 13.13 -9.99 19.32
CA TRP A 403 12.56 -10.63 18.14
C TRP A 403 13.50 -10.49 16.94
N ASN A 404 14.07 -9.31 16.70
CA ASN A 404 15.08 -9.13 15.65
C ASN A 404 16.32 -9.99 15.86
N ASP A 405 16.89 -10.04 17.07
CA ASP A 405 18.04 -10.90 17.39
C ASP A 405 17.74 -12.40 17.12
N LEU A 406 16.48 -12.83 17.27
CA LEU A 406 16.03 -14.18 16.93
C LEU A 406 15.87 -14.33 15.41
N PHE A 407 15.30 -13.33 14.74
CA PHE A 407 15.03 -13.37 13.31
C PHE A 407 16.29 -13.33 12.45
N GLU A 408 17.30 -12.56 12.86
CA GLU A 408 18.61 -12.50 12.19
C GLU A 408 19.25 -13.88 12.02
N LYS A 409 19.00 -14.79 12.96
CA LYS A 409 19.49 -16.18 12.88
C LYS A 409 18.72 -17.02 11.87
N VAL A 410 17.46 -16.68 11.59
CA VAL A 410 16.64 -17.35 10.58
C VAL A 410 17.10 -16.95 9.18
N ILE A 411 17.25 -15.64 8.93
CA ILE A 411 17.67 -15.13 7.62
C ILE A 411 19.16 -15.43 7.30
N GLY A 412 19.97 -15.68 8.33
CA GLY A 412 21.38 -16.01 8.20
C GLY A 412 21.72 -17.51 8.21
N ALA A 413 20.72 -18.38 8.40
CA ALA A 413 20.85 -19.84 8.34
C ALA A 413 20.46 -20.36 6.96
#